data_AF-A0A376L1Y2-F1
#
_entry.id   AF-A0A376L1Y2-F1
#
_cell.length_a   1.000
_cell.length_b   1.000
_cell.length_c   1.000
_cell.angle_alpha   90.00
_cell.angle_beta   90.00
_cell.angle_gamma   90.00
#
_symmetry.space_group_name_H-M   'P 1'
#
loop_
_entity.id
_entity.type
_entity.pdbx_description
1 polymer ?
#
loop_
_entity_poly.entity_id
_entity_poly.type
_entity_poly.pdbx_seq_one_letter_code
_entity_poly.pdbx_strand_id
1 'polypeptide(L)'
;MGLNSWTELPNIKDLYAIFEGPAYTKWRALRDSEDSRYLGLTAPRFLLRQPYSPTDNPVKNFNYYEDVSQNHEDYLWGNTAWMLACNIADSFAKYRWCPNIIGPQSGGAVKDLPVHLFETMGQIQAKIPTEVLVTDRREFELAEEGFITLTMRKDSDNAAFFSANSVQKPKHFPGKDAETNYKLGTQLPYLFIINRLAHYIKVLQREQLGSWKERSDLERELNTWIRQYVADQENPPADVRSRKPLRAAKVEVMDVEGEPGWYQVALSVRPHFKFMGANFELSLVGRLDRE
;
A
#
# COMPACT_ATOMS: atom_id res chain seq x y z
N MET A 1 -7.85 8.53 16.60
CA MET A 1 -9.28 8.78 16.31
C MET A 1 -10.15 8.86 17.57
N GLY A 2 -9.71 8.35 18.74
CA GLY A 2 -10.48 8.45 19.99
C GLY A 2 -11.75 7.59 19.99
N LEU A 3 -11.81 6.61 19.09
CA LEU A 3 -12.92 5.68 18.97
C LEU A 3 -12.71 4.51 19.91
N ASN A 4 -13.78 4.05 20.55
CA ASN A 4 -13.78 2.79 21.29
C ASN A 4 -14.05 1.59 20.36
N SER A 5 -14.72 1.82 19.24
CA SER A 5 -15.03 0.82 18.22
C SER A 5 -14.90 1.39 16.80
N TRP A 6 -14.43 0.57 15.86
CA TRP A 6 -14.38 0.91 14.44
C TRP A 6 -15.77 1.09 13.82
N THR A 7 -16.83 0.56 14.44
CA THR A 7 -18.21 0.76 13.98
C THR A 7 -18.66 2.22 14.07
N GLU A 8 -17.97 3.04 14.89
CA GLU A 8 -18.24 4.47 15.05
C GLU A 8 -17.54 5.34 13.99
N LEU A 9 -16.65 4.76 13.17
CA LEU A 9 -15.92 5.47 12.12
C LEU A 9 -16.82 6.30 11.19
N PRO A 10 -18.00 5.80 10.74
CA PRO A 10 -18.89 6.59 9.88
C PRO A 10 -19.48 7.83 10.56
N ASN A 11 -19.53 7.86 11.90
CA ASN A 11 -20.11 8.95 12.68
C ASN A 11 -19.18 10.15 12.83
N ILE A 12 -17.87 9.95 12.63
CA ILE A 12 -16.93 11.05 12.53
C ILE A 12 -17.36 11.90 11.33
N LYS A 13 -17.46 13.22 11.49
CA LYS A 13 -17.74 14.13 10.36
C LYS A 13 -16.46 14.47 9.61
N ASP A 14 -15.47 14.98 10.33
CA ASP A 14 -14.19 15.41 9.79
C ASP A 14 -13.04 14.68 10.51
N LEU A 15 -12.32 13.87 9.74
CA LEU A 15 -11.19 13.09 10.23
C LEU A 15 -9.96 13.98 10.44
N TYR A 16 -9.75 14.98 9.58
CA TYR A 16 -8.59 15.87 9.63
C TYR A 16 -8.61 16.72 10.89
N ALA A 17 -9.77 17.31 11.21
CA ALA A 17 -9.95 18.12 12.41
C ALA A 17 -9.61 17.36 13.71
N ILE A 18 -9.83 16.05 13.76
CA ILE A 18 -9.47 15.22 14.92
C ILE A 18 -7.95 15.19 15.10
N PHE A 19 -7.20 14.93 14.01
CA PHE A 19 -5.74 14.81 14.07
C PHE A 19 -5.02 16.16 14.19
N GLU A 20 -5.69 17.27 13.91
CA GLU A 20 -5.18 18.62 14.21
C GLU A 20 -5.25 18.98 15.69
N GLY A 21 -6.10 18.28 16.46
CA GLY A 21 -6.27 18.51 17.89
C GLY A 21 -4.97 18.34 18.69
N PRO A 22 -4.83 19.03 19.84
CA PRO A 22 -3.59 19.03 20.63
C PRO A 22 -3.20 17.65 21.14
N ALA A 23 -4.16 16.74 21.34
CA ALA A 23 -3.92 15.35 21.75
C ALA A 23 -3.04 14.56 20.75
N TYR A 24 -3.04 14.96 19.47
CA TYR A 24 -2.30 14.29 18.39
C TYR A 24 -1.00 15.01 18.02
N THR A 25 -0.48 15.90 18.88
CA THR A 25 0.81 16.59 18.65
C THR A 25 1.95 15.61 18.40
N LYS A 26 2.04 14.52 19.17
CA LYS A 26 3.06 13.47 18.95
C LYS A 26 2.85 12.67 17.67
N TRP A 27 1.60 12.45 17.27
CA TRP A 27 1.25 11.79 16.02
C TRP A 27 1.71 12.64 14.83
N ARG A 28 1.38 13.94 14.82
CA ARG A 28 1.86 14.87 13.78
C ARG A 28 3.38 14.92 13.70
N ALA A 29 4.07 15.01 14.85
CA ALA A 29 5.52 14.97 14.89
C ALA A 29 6.11 13.66 14.31
N LEU A 30 5.46 12.51 14.54
CA LEU A 30 5.84 11.26 13.90
C LEU A 30 5.67 11.34 12.37
N ARG A 31 4.52 11.84 11.89
CA ARG A 31 4.24 11.97 10.45
C ARG A 31 5.15 12.96 9.73
N ASP A 32 5.67 13.96 10.43
CA ASP A 32 6.63 14.93 9.88
C ASP A 32 8.05 14.36 9.80
N SER A 33 8.35 13.28 10.53
CA SER A 33 9.64 12.59 10.47
C SER A 33 9.87 11.92 9.12
N GLU A 34 11.08 12.07 8.58
CA GLU A 34 11.50 11.46 7.32
C GLU A 34 11.54 9.91 7.38
N ASP A 35 11.68 9.32 8.57
CA ASP A 35 11.73 7.86 8.74
C ASP A 35 10.33 7.22 8.76
N SER A 36 9.29 8.01 9.01
CA SER A 36 7.90 7.52 9.05
C SER A 36 7.41 6.99 7.70
N ARG A 37 8.15 7.26 6.62
CA ARG A 37 7.89 6.74 5.27
C ARG A 37 7.91 5.21 5.21
N TYR A 38 8.68 4.57 6.10
CA TYR A 38 8.78 3.12 6.17
C TYR A 38 7.74 2.47 7.09
N LEU A 39 6.85 3.27 7.69
CA LEU A 39 5.78 2.78 8.56
C LEU A 39 4.47 2.75 7.76
N GLY A 40 3.83 1.58 7.72
CA GLY A 40 2.46 1.41 7.23
C GLY A 40 1.56 0.96 8.37
N LEU A 41 0.42 1.63 8.55
CA LEU A 41 -0.59 1.25 9.55
C LEU A 41 -1.85 0.80 8.85
N THR A 42 -2.29 -0.43 9.09
CA THR A 42 -3.51 -0.96 8.46
C THR A 42 -4.72 -0.83 9.37
N ALA A 43 -5.88 -0.56 8.77
CA ALA A 43 -7.17 -0.49 9.45
C ALA A 43 -8.31 -0.85 8.46
N PRO A 44 -9.54 -1.16 8.90
CA PRO A 44 -9.89 -1.68 10.23
C PRO A 44 -9.37 -3.13 10.41
N ARG A 45 -9.81 -3.85 11.46
CA ARG A 45 -9.60 -5.31 11.60
C ARG A 45 -10.53 -6.08 10.65
N PHE A 46 -10.25 -7.38 10.48
CA PHE A 46 -11.06 -8.29 9.67
C PHE A 46 -11.39 -9.57 10.44
N LEU A 47 -12.43 -10.29 10.04
CA LEU A 47 -12.88 -11.51 10.69
C LEU A 47 -11.93 -12.67 10.36
N LEU A 48 -11.29 -13.25 11.40
CA LEU A 48 -10.31 -14.33 11.21
C LEU A 48 -10.96 -15.67 10.90
N ARG A 49 -12.14 -15.91 11.47
CA ARG A 49 -12.89 -17.16 11.30
C ARG A 49 -14.38 -16.91 11.49
N GLN A 50 -15.20 -17.79 10.93
CA GLN A 50 -16.61 -17.84 11.30
C GLN A 50 -16.76 -18.29 12.76
N PRO A 51 -17.79 -17.81 13.47
CA PRO A 51 -18.19 -18.34 14.78
C PRO A 51 -18.45 -19.85 14.69
N TYR A 52 -18.17 -20.58 15.77
CA TYR A 52 -18.45 -22.01 15.79
C TYR A 52 -19.96 -22.26 15.83
N SER A 53 -20.43 -23.08 14.89
CA SER A 53 -21.81 -23.53 14.79
C SER A 53 -21.82 -24.99 14.34
N PRO A 54 -22.72 -25.85 14.83
CA PRO A 54 -22.83 -27.24 14.38
C PRO A 54 -23.05 -27.41 12.85
N THR A 55 -23.52 -26.37 12.16
CA THR A 55 -23.79 -26.39 10.71
C THR A 55 -22.67 -25.81 9.87
N ASP A 56 -22.22 -24.59 10.17
CA ASP A 56 -21.36 -23.81 9.26
C ASP A 56 -19.87 -23.97 9.58
N ASN A 57 -19.51 -23.99 10.87
CA ASN A 57 -18.14 -24.17 11.34
C ASN A 57 -18.13 -25.10 12.58
N PRO A 58 -18.33 -26.42 12.40
CA PRO A 58 -18.50 -27.34 13.50
C PRO A 58 -17.18 -27.68 14.20
N VAL A 59 -17.25 -27.78 15.53
CA VAL A 59 -16.16 -28.34 16.35
C VAL A 59 -16.19 -29.86 16.24
N LYS A 60 -15.01 -30.49 16.15
CA LYS A 60 -14.89 -31.94 15.90
C LYS A 60 -15.35 -32.83 17.06
N ASN A 61 -15.20 -32.37 18.30
CA ASN A 61 -15.32 -33.24 19.48
C ASN A 61 -16.69 -33.19 20.16
N PHE A 62 -17.42 -32.07 20.04
CA PHE A 62 -18.70 -31.87 20.69
C PHE A 62 -19.49 -30.78 19.97
N ASN A 63 -20.81 -30.80 20.16
CA ASN A 63 -21.70 -29.77 19.64
C ASN A 63 -21.49 -28.48 20.45
N TYR A 64 -20.82 -27.51 19.83
CA TYR A 64 -20.58 -26.19 20.40
C TYR A 64 -21.27 -25.13 19.55
N TYR A 65 -21.89 -24.17 20.23
CA TYR A 65 -22.48 -22.99 19.62
C TYR A 65 -21.84 -21.76 20.26
N GLU A 66 -21.13 -20.99 19.45
CA GLU A 66 -20.49 -19.75 19.87
C GLU A 66 -21.49 -18.59 19.72
N ASP A 67 -21.91 -18.01 20.85
CA ASP A 67 -22.82 -16.88 20.83
C ASP A 67 -22.04 -15.57 20.59
N VAL A 68 -22.20 -15.02 19.38
CA VAL A 68 -21.65 -13.71 18.96
C VAL A 68 -22.76 -12.69 18.67
N SER A 69 -23.99 -12.95 19.13
CA SER A 69 -25.17 -12.14 18.79
C SER A 69 -25.23 -10.83 19.58
N GLN A 70 -24.59 -10.78 20.75
CA GLN A 70 -24.73 -9.68 21.70
C GLN A 70 -23.84 -8.48 21.36
N ASN A 71 -22.54 -8.69 21.17
CA ASN A 71 -21.60 -7.60 20.92
C ASN A 71 -20.76 -7.80 19.66
N HIS A 72 -20.40 -6.70 19.02
CA HIS A 72 -19.48 -6.70 17.88
C HIS A 72 -18.10 -7.26 18.24
N GLU A 73 -17.63 -7.02 19.46
CA GLU A 73 -16.32 -7.48 19.95
C GLU A 73 -16.30 -8.98 20.28
N ASP A 74 -17.45 -9.66 20.28
CA ASP A 74 -17.51 -11.12 20.52
C ASP A 74 -16.99 -11.90 19.29
N TYR A 75 -16.91 -11.26 18.12
CA TYR A 75 -16.28 -11.83 16.93
C TYR A 75 -14.75 -11.87 17.05
N LEU A 76 -14.12 -12.90 16.48
CA LEU A 76 -12.66 -13.00 16.46
C LEU A 76 -12.05 -12.10 15.38
N TRP A 77 -11.78 -10.85 15.75
CA TRP A 77 -11.13 -9.84 14.90
C TRP A 77 -9.61 -10.01 14.84
N GLY A 78 -9.06 -9.94 13.63
CA GLY A 78 -7.63 -10.04 13.33
C GLY A 78 -7.05 -8.80 12.69
N ASN A 79 -5.72 -8.66 12.81
CA ASN A 79 -5.00 -7.53 12.27
C ASN A 79 -4.83 -7.63 10.75
N THR A 80 -5.30 -6.63 10.02
CA THR A 80 -5.19 -6.52 8.56
C THR A 80 -3.77 -6.40 8.02
N ALA A 81 -2.77 -6.13 8.88
CA ALA A 81 -1.36 -6.15 8.53
C ALA A 81 -0.93 -7.51 7.95
N TRP A 82 -1.51 -8.61 8.44
CA TRP A 82 -1.26 -9.94 7.90
C TRP A 82 -1.76 -10.08 6.46
N MET A 83 -2.92 -9.50 6.14
CA MET A 83 -3.47 -9.53 4.78
C MET A 83 -2.62 -8.70 3.82
N LEU A 84 -2.15 -7.53 4.26
CA LEU A 84 -1.20 -6.72 3.47
C LEU A 84 0.13 -7.47 3.27
N ALA A 85 0.64 -8.15 4.31
CA ALA A 85 1.86 -8.96 4.23
C ALA A 85 1.72 -10.13 3.25
N CYS A 86 0.55 -10.81 3.23
CA CYS A 86 0.24 -11.84 2.23
C CYS A 86 0.29 -11.28 0.81
N ASN A 87 -0.29 -10.10 0.56
CA ASN A 87 -0.22 -9.44 -0.75
C ASN A 87 1.21 -9.07 -1.14
N ILE A 88 2.02 -8.58 -0.19
CA ILE A 88 3.46 -8.30 -0.40
C ILE A 88 4.20 -9.59 -0.81
N ALA A 89 3.97 -10.69 -0.08
CA ALA A 89 4.59 -11.97 -0.35
C ALA A 89 4.16 -12.55 -1.71
N ASP A 90 2.87 -12.47 -2.06
CA ASP A 90 2.33 -12.92 -3.35
C ASP A 90 2.90 -12.10 -4.52
N SER A 91 2.96 -10.77 -4.38
CA SER A 91 3.61 -9.90 -5.37
C SER A 91 5.06 -10.32 -5.59
N PHE A 92 5.80 -10.56 -4.51
CA PHE A 92 7.19 -11.00 -4.61
C PHE A 92 7.32 -12.39 -5.24
N ALA A 93 6.46 -13.33 -4.88
CA ALA A 93 6.49 -14.68 -5.43
C ALA A 93 6.25 -14.69 -6.95
N LYS A 94 5.29 -13.90 -7.43
CA LYS A 94 4.91 -13.81 -8.85
C LYS A 94 5.90 -12.99 -9.68
N TYR A 95 6.34 -11.84 -9.16
CA TYR A 95 7.02 -10.82 -9.95
C TYR A 95 8.44 -10.49 -9.48
N ARG A 96 8.87 -11.02 -8.32
CA ARG A 96 10.15 -10.68 -7.63
C ARG A 96 10.25 -9.24 -7.12
N TRP A 97 9.14 -8.52 -7.18
CA TRP A 97 8.98 -7.15 -6.71
C TRP A 97 7.68 -7.03 -5.93
N CYS A 98 7.60 -6.05 -5.02
CA CYS A 98 6.41 -5.82 -4.20
C CYS A 98 5.57 -4.57 -4.57
N PRO A 99 5.45 -4.11 -5.84
CA PRO A 99 4.60 -2.96 -6.15
C PRO A 99 3.11 -3.36 -6.22
N ASN A 100 2.80 -4.65 -6.41
CA ASN A 100 1.44 -5.15 -6.64
C ASN A 100 0.75 -5.56 -5.35
N ILE A 101 0.48 -4.55 -4.53
CA ILE A 101 -0.13 -4.70 -3.20
C ILE A 101 -1.35 -3.79 -3.01
N ILE A 102 -1.77 -3.11 -4.08
CA ILE A 102 -2.91 -2.19 -4.09
C ILE A 102 -3.80 -2.42 -5.31
N GLY A 103 -5.06 -1.99 -5.20
CA GLY A 103 -6.09 -2.07 -6.22
C GLY A 103 -6.70 -3.48 -6.31
N PRO A 104 -8.02 -3.58 -6.59
CA PRO A 104 -8.75 -4.85 -6.58
C PRO A 104 -8.27 -5.84 -7.66
N GLN A 105 -7.71 -5.34 -8.75
CA GLN A 105 -7.18 -6.18 -9.85
C GLN A 105 -5.65 -6.20 -9.91
N SER A 106 -4.98 -5.38 -9.09
CA SER A 106 -3.54 -5.08 -9.20
C SER A 106 -2.73 -5.60 -8.00
N GLY A 107 -3.26 -6.64 -7.33
CA GLY A 107 -2.61 -7.36 -6.22
C GLY A 107 -3.00 -6.88 -4.81
N GLY A 108 -3.91 -5.92 -4.68
CA GLY A 108 -4.42 -5.48 -3.38
C GLY A 108 -5.63 -6.26 -2.86
N ALA A 109 -6.20 -7.18 -3.66
CA ALA A 109 -7.39 -7.93 -3.28
C ALA A 109 -7.10 -9.05 -2.27
N VAL A 110 -7.92 -9.11 -1.24
CA VAL A 110 -8.02 -10.18 -0.25
C VAL A 110 -9.30 -10.95 -0.57
N LYS A 111 -9.14 -12.25 -0.82
CA LYS A 111 -10.24 -13.12 -1.28
C LYS A 111 -10.61 -14.12 -0.20
N ASP A 112 -11.81 -14.69 -0.33
CA ASP A 112 -12.28 -15.79 0.51
C ASP A 112 -12.27 -15.42 2.00
N LEU A 113 -12.77 -14.22 2.32
CA LEU A 113 -12.90 -13.79 3.70
C LEU A 113 -14.08 -14.51 4.38
N PRO A 114 -13.96 -14.88 5.67
CA PRO A 114 -15.06 -15.46 6.42
C PRO A 114 -16.31 -14.57 6.43
N VAL A 115 -17.44 -15.09 5.95
CA VAL A 115 -18.74 -14.41 5.98
C VAL A 115 -19.67 -15.15 6.93
N HIS A 116 -20.13 -14.50 7.99
CA HIS A 116 -21.09 -15.09 8.93
C HIS A 116 -22.52 -14.72 8.50
N LEU A 117 -23.36 -15.73 8.26
CA LEU A 117 -24.79 -15.55 7.99
C LEU A 117 -25.55 -15.69 9.30
N PHE A 118 -26.39 -14.71 9.63
CA PHE A 118 -27.22 -14.75 10.82
C PHE A 118 -28.64 -14.32 10.49
N GLU A 119 -29.61 -14.86 11.23
CA GLU A 119 -31.01 -14.49 11.08
C GLU A 119 -31.34 -13.29 11.96
N THR A 120 -31.95 -12.26 11.38
CA THR A 120 -32.49 -11.12 12.12
C THR A 120 -33.84 -10.72 11.52
N MET A 121 -34.84 -10.52 12.38
CA MET A 121 -36.22 -10.20 11.99
C MET A 121 -36.79 -11.14 10.90
N GLY A 122 -36.46 -12.44 10.96
CA GLY A 122 -36.94 -13.45 10.00
C GLY A 122 -36.25 -13.42 8.62
N GLN A 123 -35.16 -12.68 8.47
CA GLN A 123 -34.35 -12.65 7.26
C GLN A 123 -32.90 -13.03 7.56
N ILE A 124 -32.31 -13.82 6.66
CA ILE A 124 -30.88 -14.13 6.70
C ILE A 124 -30.12 -12.90 6.20
N GLN A 125 -29.23 -12.38 7.03
CA GLN A 125 -28.32 -11.29 6.70
C GLN A 125 -26.88 -11.74 6.81
N ALA A 126 -26.02 -11.24 5.92
CA ALA A 126 -24.60 -11.48 5.96
C ALA A 126 -23.90 -10.40 6.79
N LYS A 127 -23.13 -10.82 7.80
CA LYS A 127 -22.21 -9.95 8.51
C LYS A 127 -21.02 -9.65 7.59
N ILE A 128 -20.66 -8.37 7.52
CA ILE A 128 -19.46 -7.95 6.78
C ILE A 128 -18.18 -8.55 7.39
N PRO A 129 -17.21 -8.96 6.56
CA PRO A 129 -15.97 -9.58 7.01
C PRO A 129 -14.95 -8.56 7.55
N THR A 130 -15.14 -7.27 7.31
CA THR A 130 -14.40 -6.17 7.95
C THR A 130 -15.21 -5.63 9.11
N GLU A 131 -14.57 -5.02 10.12
CA GLU A 131 -15.32 -4.48 11.28
C GLU A 131 -16.36 -3.44 10.89
N VAL A 132 -16.02 -2.63 9.90
CA VAL A 132 -16.85 -1.54 9.41
C VAL A 132 -16.76 -1.49 7.89
N LEU A 133 -17.86 -1.04 7.27
CA LEU A 133 -17.88 -0.71 5.86
C LEU A 133 -17.28 0.70 5.68
N VAL A 134 -16.13 0.78 5.03
CA VAL A 134 -15.49 2.05 4.72
C VAL A 134 -15.94 2.50 3.32
N THR A 135 -16.41 3.73 3.20
CA THR A 135 -16.76 4.33 1.91
C THR A 135 -15.51 4.82 1.19
N ASP A 136 -15.56 4.95 -0.14
CA ASP A 136 -14.41 5.42 -0.94
C ASP A 136 -13.89 6.79 -0.45
N ARG A 137 -14.79 7.69 -0.07
CA ARG A 137 -14.42 8.98 0.54
C ARG A 137 -13.63 8.80 1.84
N ARG A 138 -14.09 7.90 2.72
CA ARG A 138 -13.42 7.65 4.01
C ARG A 138 -12.09 6.93 3.83
N GLU A 139 -11.99 6.03 2.85
CA GLU A 139 -10.73 5.40 2.46
C GLU A 139 -9.70 6.45 2.06
N PHE A 140 -10.11 7.41 1.21
CA PHE A 140 -9.24 8.50 0.78
C PHE A 140 -8.80 9.40 1.95
N GLU A 141 -9.73 9.81 2.82
CA GLU A 141 -9.43 10.63 3.99
C GLU A 141 -8.47 9.92 4.96
N LEU A 142 -8.65 8.61 5.17
CA LEU A 142 -7.75 7.79 5.98
C LEU A 142 -6.37 7.64 5.33
N ALA A 143 -6.32 7.49 4.01
CA ALA A 143 -5.08 7.38 3.25
C ALA A 143 -4.24 8.66 3.29
N GLU A 144 -4.89 9.84 3.25
CA GLU A 144 -4.23 11.13 3.45
C GLU A 144 -3.75 11.33 4.89
N GLU A 145 -4.36 10.64 5.87
CA GLU A 145 -3.88 10.55 7.25
C GLU A 145 -2.83 9.46 7.50
N GLY A 146 -2.41 8.73 6.46
CA GLY A 146 -1.35 7.73 6.54
C GLY A 146 -1.80 6.35 7.04
N PHE A 147 -3.09 6.04 6.90
CA PHE A 147 -3.64 4.71 7.13
C PHE A 147 -3.86 3.95 5.83
N ILE A 148 -3.64 2.64 5.88
CA ILE A 148 -3.84 1.70 4.78
C ILE A 148 -5.14 0.96 5.04
N THR A 149 -6.18 1.30 4.30
CA THR A 149 -7.52 0.83 4.63
C THR A 149 -7.91 -0.42 3.85
N LEU A 150 -8.41 -1.45 4.54
CA LEU A 150 -9.03 -2.61 3.92
C LEU A 150 -10.51 -2.32 3.69
N THR A 151 -10.90 -2.19 2.43
CA THR A 151 -12.29 -1.89 2.05
C THR A 151 -12.96 -3.12 1.46
N MET A 152 -14.07 -3.53 2.05
CA MET A 152 -14.89 -4.65 1.56
C MET A 152 -15.70 -4.24 0.34
N ARG A 153 -15.78 -5.12 -0.66
CA ARG A 153 -16.74 -4.99 -1.74
C ARG A 153 -18.10 -5.52 -1.26
N LYS A 154 -19.10 -4.64 -1.22
CA LYS A 154 -20.46 -4.95 -0.79
C LYS A 154 -21.01 -6.18 -1.55
N ASP A 155 -21.75 -7.02 -0.84
CA ASP A 155 -22.38 -8.25 -1.34
C ASP A 155 -21.38 -9.27 -1.91
N SER A 156 -20.15 -9.27 -1.40
CA SER A 156 -19.14 -10.27 -1.71
C SER A 156 -18.28 -10.63 -0.49
N ASP A 157 -17.54 -11.72 -0.59
CA ASP A 157 -16.54 -12.20 0.37
C ASP A 157 -15.14 -11.60 0.14
N ASN A 158 -15.03 -10.55 -0.69
CA ASN A 158 -13.76 -9.97 -1.09
C ASN A 158 -13.58 -8.56 -0.53
N ALA A 159 -12.35 -8.24 -0.16
CA ALA A 159 -11.92 -6.90 0.21
C ALA A 159 -10.68 -6.50 -0.59
N ALA A 160 -10.33 -5.22 -0.59
CA ALA A 160 -9.12 -4.75 -1.25
C ALA A 160 -8.51 -3.56 -0.52
N PHE A 161 -7.18 -3.49 -0.58
CA PHE A 161 -6.44 -2.25 -0.31
C PHE A 161 -6.42 -1.42 -1.58
N PHE A 162 -7.04 -0.24 -1.59
CA PHE A 162 -7.03 0.65 -2.75
C PHE A 162 -5.76 1.50 -2.80
N SER A 163 -5.31 1.94 -1.63
CA SER A 163 -4.06 2.66 -1.43
C SER A 163 -3.18 1.96 -0.38
N ALA A 164 -1.88 2.29 -0.39
CA ALA A 164 -0.92 1.83 0.61
C ALA A 164 0.07 2.96 0.91
N ASN A 165 -0.46 4.03 1.50
CA ASN A 165 0.32 5.17 1.95
C ASN A 165 1.01 4.84 3.28
N SER A 166 2.22 5.35 3.43
CA SER A 166 2.92 5.35 4.71
C SER A 166 2.34 6.39 5.65
N VAL A 167 2.78 6.34 6.91
CA VAL A 167 2.42 7.32 7.95
C VAL A 167 2.91 8.73 7.58
N GLN A 168 3.97 8.85 6.78
CA GLN A 168 4.58 10.13 6.45
C GLN A 168 3.57 11.09 5.79
N LYS A 169 3.52 12.32 6.31
CA LYS A 169 2.69 13.39 5.75
C LYS A 169 3.34 13.92 4.46
N PRO A 170 2.62 13.93 3.31
CA PRO A 170 3.07 14.62 2.11
C PRO A 170 3.31 16.12 2.39
N LYS A 171 4.44 16.67 1.93
CA LYS A 171 4.78 18.09 2.04
C LYS A 171 4.41 18.82 0.75
N HIS A 172 3.87 20.03 0.88
CA HIS A 172 3.65 20.92 -0.24
C HIS A 172 4.91 21.72 -0.54
N PHE A 173 5.24 21.82 -1.82
CA PHE A 173 6.37 22.60 -2.31
C PHE A 173 5.90 23.61 -3.35
N PRO A 174 6.61 24.73 -3.57
CA PRO A 174 6.26 25.69 -4.61
C PRO A 174 6.24 25.10 -6.04
N GLY A 175 6.94 23.97 -6.26
CA GLY A 175 7.01 23.28 -7.55
C GLY A 175 6.27 21.93 -7.54
N LYS A 176 5.44 21.71 -8.56
CA LYS A 176 4.65 20.46 -8.74
C LYS A 176 5.52 19.21 -8.84
N ASP A 177 6.71 19.32 -9.43
CA ASP A 177 7.62 18.17 -9.58
C ASP A 177 8.20 17.72 -8.23
N ALA A 178 8.61 18.67 -7.39
CA ALA A 178 9.12 18.38 -6.05
C ALA A 178 8.03 17.76 -5.17
N GLU A 179 6.81 18.28 -5.25
CA GLU A 179 5.64 17.73 -4.56
C GLU A 179 5.30 16.32 -5.04
N THR A 180 5.31 16.09 -6.35
CA THR A 180 5.07 14.76 -6.93
C THR A 180 6.12 13.76 -6.46
N ASN A 181 7.41 14.13 -6.50
CA ASN A 181 8.50 13.28 -6.04
C ASN A 181 8.38 12.95 -4.55
N TYR A 182 8.03 13.95 -3.73
CA TYR A 182 7.83 13.74 -2.31
C TYR A 182 6.64 12.80 -2.05
N LYS A 183 5.51 12.98 -2.76
CA LYS A 183 4.34 12.11 -2.66
C LYS A 183 4.62 10.68 -3.09
N LEU A 184 5.48 10.45 -4.10
CA LEU A 184 5.92 9.09 -4.45
C LEU A 184 6.70 8.44 -3.30
N GLY A 185 7.49 9.23 -2.58
CA GLY A 185 8.25 8.80 -1.40
C GLY A 185 7.39 8.40 -0.21
N THR A 186 6.12 8.80 -0.15
CA THR A 186 5.21 8.41 0.93
C THR A 186 4.40 7.15 0.63
N GLN A 187 4.55 6.53 -0.54
CA GLN A 187 3.77 5.37 -0.95
C GLN A 187 4.59 4.08 -0.88
N LEU A 188 4.07 3.09 -0.14
CA LEU A 188 4.77 1.82 0.07
C LEU A 188 5.09 1.05 -1.23
N PRO A 189 4.21 0.99 -2.25
CA PRO A 189 4.53 0.29 -3.50
C PRO A 189 5.83 0.77 -4.17
N TYR A 190 6.09 2.08 -4.12
CA TYR A 190 7.31 2.66 -4.68
C TYR A 190 8.50 2.51 -3.74
N LEU A 191 8.30 2.65 -2.43
CA LEU A 191 9.35 2.40 -1.44
C LEU A 191 9.87 0.96 -1.48
N PHE A 192 9.00 -0.03 -1.69
CA PHE A 192 9.44 -1.42 -1.86
C PHE A 192 10.36 -1.59 -3.07
N ILE A 193 10.13 -0.86 -4.17
CA ILE A 193 11.02 -0.88 -5.34
C ILE A 193 12.38 -0.29 -4.96
N ILE A 194 12.40 0.90 -4.35
CA ILE A 194 13.64 1.58 -3.95
C ILE A 194 14.44 0.74 -2.94
N ASN A 195 13.79 0.20 -1.90
CA ASN A 195 14.44 -0.62 -0.88
C ASN A 195 15.05 -1.89 -1.49
N ARG A 196 14.35 -2.52 -2.45
CA ARG A 196 14.88 -3.70 -3.14
C ARG A 196 16.08 -3.36 -4.02
N LEU A 197 16.07 -2.22 -4.71
CA LEU A 197 17.23 -1.72 -5.46
C LEU A 197 18.42 -1.44 -4.53
N ALA A 198 18.17 -0.81 -3.39
CA ALA A 198 19.20 -0.56 -2.37
C ALA A 198 19.82 -1.87 -1.86
N HIS A 199 19.00 -2.90 -1.60
CA HIS A 199 19.49 -4.23 -1.23
C HIS A 199 20.40 -4.82 -2.32
N TYR A 200 20.00 -4.75 -3.59
CA TYR A 200 20.83 -5.28 -4.68
C TYR A 200 22.15 -4.51 -4.84
N ILE A 201 22.11 -3.18 -4.84
CA ILE A 201 23.32 -2.36 -4.98
C ILE A 201 24.28 -2.65 -3.83
N LYS A 202 23.78 -2.78 -2.60
CA LYS A 202 24.61 -3.11 -1.43
C LYS A 202 25.33 -4.46 -1.60
N VAL A 203 24.66 -5.47 -2.14
CA VAL A 203 25.28 -6.80 -2.38
C VAL A 203 26.28 -6.73 -3.54
N LEU A 204 25.88 -6.17 -4.68
CA LEU A 204 26.73 -6.06 -5.87
C LEU A 204 28.02 -5.30 -5.58
N GLN A 205 27.93 -4.15 -4.91
CA GLN A 205 29.11 -3.37 -4.56
C GLN A 205 30.00 -4.12 -3.56
N ARG A 206 29.42 -4.83 -2.59
CA ARG A 206 30.17 -5.60 -1.60
C ARG A 206 30.99 -6.72 -2.26
N GLU A 207 30.43 -7.41 -3.25
CA GLU A 207 31.13 -8.46 -4.00
C GLU A 207 32.26 -7.93 -4.88
N GLN A 208 32.20 -6.64 -5.25
CA GLN A 208 33.20 -5.99 -6.10
C GLN A 208 34.31 -5.25 -5.33
N LEU A 209 34.24 -5.20 -3.99
CA LEU A 209 35.28 -4.58 -3.17
C LEU A 209 36.63 -5.27 -3.39
N GLY A 210 37.67 -4.48 -3.66
CA GLY A 210 39.03 -4.96 -3.95
C GLY A 210 39.29 -5.31 -5.42
N SER A 211 38.31 -5.16 -6.31
CA SER A 211 38.52 -5.26 -7.75
C SER A 211 39.12 -3.97 -8.33
N TRP A 212 39.86 -4.11 -9.44
CA TRP A 212 40.43 -2.98 -10.18
C TRP A 212 39.34 -2.28 -10.99
N LYS A 213 38.70 -1.27 -10.41
CA LYS A 213 37.64 -0.50 -11.06
C LYS A 213 37.84 0.99 -10.89
N GLU A 214 37.68 1.70 -12.00
CA GLU A 214 37.57 3.15 -11.99
C GLU A 214 36.10 3.59 -11.89
N ARG A 215 35.90 4.88 -11.60
CA ARG A 215 34.57 5.53 -11.56
C ARG A 215 33.71 5.17 -12.77
N SER A 216 34.30 5.24 -13.97
CA SER A 216 33.62 5.02 -15.25
C SER A 216 33.20 3.55 -15.44
N ASP A 217 33.97 2.60 -14.92
CA ASP A 217 33.65 1.18 -14.95
C ASP A 217 32.47 0.87 -14.04
N LEU A 218 32.48 1.40 -12.80
CA LEU A 218 31.40 1.24 -11.85
C LEU A 218 30.09 1.84 -12.39
N GLU A 219 30.15 3.05 -12.97
CA GLU A 219 29.01 3.70 -13.58
C GLU A 219 28.42 2.88 -14.74
N ARG A 220 29.28 2.37 -15.64
CA ARG A 220 28.86 1.56 -16.79
C ARG A 220 28.20 0.26 -16.35
N GLU A 221 28.79 -0.44 -15.39
CA GLU A 221 28.26 -1.70 -14.88
C GLU A 221 26.92 -1.54 -14.17
N LEU A 222 26.80 -0.56 -13.28
CA LEU A 222 25.55 -0.31 -12.55
C LEU A 222 24.43 0.12 -13.50
N ASN A 223 24.74 0.93 -14.52
CA ASN A 223 23.76 1.29 -15.56
C ASN A 223 23.36 0.09 -16.43
N THR A 224 24.31 -0.78 -16.82
CA THR A 224 23.98 -2.03 -17.53
C THR A 224 23.12 -2.96 -16.68
N TRP A 225 23.44 -3.09 -15.39
CA TRP A 225 22.68 -3.89 -14.45
C TRP A 225 21.25 -3.38 -14.28
N ILE A 226 21.04 -2.08 -14.04
CA ILE A 226 19.69 -1.56 -13.75
C ILE A 226 18.77 -1.58 -14.97
N ARG A 227 19.33 -1.50 -16.19
CA ARG A 227 18.56 -1.55 -17.45
C ARG A 227 17.70 -2.81 -17.58
N GLN A 228 18.09 -3.93 -16.97
CA GLN A 228 17.29 -5.17 -17.02
C GLN A 228 15.89 -5.00 -16.38
N TYR A 229 15.75 -4.05 -15.45
CA TYR A 229 14.51 -3.75 -14.73
C TYR A 229 13.71 -2.59 -15.34
N VAL A 230 14.20 -2.00 -16.43
CA VAL A 230 13.54 -0.93 -17.17
C VAL A 230 12.73 -1.52 -18.33
N ALA A 231 11.46 -1.12 -18.44
CA ALA A 231 10.62 -1.45 -19.58
C ALA A 231 10.70 -0.33 -20.63
N ASP A 232 11.41 -0.59 -21.72
CA ASP A 232 11.67 0.37 -22.82
C ASP A 232 10.50 0.49 -23.83
N GLN A 233 9.36 -0.11 -23.52
CA GLN A 233 8.14 0.00 -24.33
C GLN A 233 7.27 1.14 -23.80
N GLU A 234 6.59 1.86 -24.70
CA GLU A 234 5.72 2.97 -24.31
C GLU A 234 4.53 2.50 -23.45
N ASN A 235 3.90 1.39 -23.84
CA ASN A 235 2.75 0.79 -23.16
C ASN A 235 2.97 -0.72 -22.91
N PRO A 236 3.84 -1.09 -21.95
CA PRO A 236 4.10 -2.48 -21.66
C PRO A 236 2.86 -3.15 -21.03
N PRO A 237 2.61 -4.43 -21.31
CA PRO A 237 1.56 -5.20 -20.63
C PRO A 237 1.73 -5.17 -19.10
N ALA A 238 0.65 -5.39 -18.36
CA ALA A 238 0.67 -5.33 -16.88
C ALA A 238 1.67 -6.32 -16.25
N ASP A 239 1.82 -7.52 -16.81
CA ASP A 239 2.80 -8.51 -16.35
C ASP A 239 4.24 -8.00 -16.52
N VAL A 240 4.56 -7.40 -17.68
CA VAL A 240 5.89 -6.82 -17.95
C VAL A 240 6.18 -5.67 -17.00
N ARG A 241 5.22 -4.75 -16.78
CA ARG A 241 5.35 -3.65 -15.80
C ARG A 241 5.59 -4.16 -14.38
N SER A 242 5.04 -5.32 -14.05
CA SER A 242 5.19 -5.93 -12.72
C SER A 242 6.56 -6.54 -12.51
N ARG A 243 7.14 -7.16 -13.55
CA ARG A 243 8.50 -7.75 -13.54
C ARG A 243 9.60 -6.70 -13.71
N LYS A 244 9.30 -5.63 -14.45
CA LYS A 244 10.18 -4.49 -14.75
C LYS A 244 9.52 -3.21 -14.23
N PRO A 245 9.68 -2.90 -12.93
CA PRO A 245 8.91 -1.83 -12.28
C PRO A 245 9.33 -0.41 -12.70
N LEU A 246 10.44 -0.26 -13.41
CA LEU A 246 11.01 1.04 -13.77
C LEU A 246 10.66 1.42 -15.21
N ARG A 247 10.25 2.67 -15.41
CA ARG A 247 10.13 3.30 -16.72
C ARG A 247 11.45 3.90 -17.20
N ALA A 248 12.24 4.43 -16.27
CA ALA A 248 13.57 4.95 -16.55
C ALA A 248 14.44 4.82 -15.30
N ALA A 249 15.75 4.68 -15.50
CA ALA A 249 16.73 4.66 -14.43
C ALA A 249 18.05 5.25 -14.92
N LYS A 250 18.75 5.94 -14.02
CA LYS A 250 20.09 6.48 -14.25
C LYS A 250 20.91 6.31 -12.97
N VAL A 251 22.12 5.78 -13.12
CA VAL A 251 23.11 5.74 -12.04
C VAL A 251 24.24 6.68 -12.41
N GLU A 252 24.60 7.57 -11.50
CA GLU A 252 25.76 8.46 -11.62
C GLU A 252 26.76 8.12 -10.53
N VAL A 253 28.05 8.05 -10.89
CA VAL A 253 29.13 7.75 -9.96
C VAL A 253 30.12 8.92 -9.96
N MET A 254 30.38 9.44 -8.77
CA MET A 254 31.28 10.57 -8.52
C MET A 254 32.46 10.10 -7.66
N ASP A 255 33.64 10.66 -7.90
CA ASP A 255 34.81 10.47 -7.03
C ASP A 255 34.58 11.19 -5.69
N VAL A 256 35.06 10.60 -4.60
CA VAL A 256 35.12 11.27 -3.30
C VAL A 256 36.46 12.00 -3.19
N GLU A 257 36.41 13.32 -3.07
CA GLU A 257 37.61 14.14 -2.98
C GLU A 257 38.47 13.73 -1.78
N GLY A 258 39.76 13.48 -2.03
CA GLY A 258 40.73 13.08 -0.99
C GLY A 258 40.74 11.60 -0.63
N GLU A 259 39.84 10.78 -1.17
CA GLU A 259 39.76 9.34 -0.87
C GLU A 259 39.84 8.47 -2.13
N PRO A 260 41.05 8.09 -2.58
CA PRO A 260 41.22 7.23 -3.75
C PRO A 260 40.51 5.88 -3.58
N GLY A 261 39.72 5.48 -4.58
CA GLY A 261 38.95 4.24 -4.57
C GLY A 261 37.60 4.34 -3.85
N TRP A 262 37.25 5.51 -3.29
CA TRP A 262 35.94 5.79 -2.75
C TRP A 262 35.09 6.54 -3.78
N TYR A 263 33.86 6.06 -3.96
CA TYR A 263 32.92 6.60 -4.92
C TYR A 263 31.56 6.85 -4.29
N GLN A 264 30.95 7.99 -4.63
CA GLN A 264 29.56 8.29 -4.31
C GLN A 264 28.67 7.85 -5.47
N VAL A 265 27.64 7.05 -5.19
CA VAL A 265 26.69 6.57 -6.19
C VAL A 265 25.33 7.24 -5.98
N ALA A 266 24.87 7.98 -6.98
CA ALA A 266 23.54 8.56 -7.03
C ALA A 266 22.65 7.74 -7.97
N LEU A 267 21.57 7.17 -7.44
CA LEU A 267 20.58 6.42 -8.20
C LEU A 267 19.31 7.25 -8.38
N SER A 268 18.98 7.56 -9.62
CA SER A 268 17.72 8.20 -10.00
C SER A 268 16.83 7.19 -10.73
N VAL A 269 15.62 6.95 -10.24
CA VAL A 269 14.66 6.04 -10.88
C VAL A 269 13.29 6.66 -11.05
N ARG A 270 12.61 6.28 -12.14
CA ARG A 270 11.23 6.63 -12.41
C ARG A 270 10.39 5.35 -12.48
N PRO A 271 9.55 5.06 -11.48
CA PRO A 271 8.68 3.89 -11.52
C PRO A 271 7.53 4.07 -12.53
N HIS A 272 6.86 2.98 -12.87
CA HIS A 272 5.54 3.06 -13.52
C HIS A 272 4.50 3.56 -12.52
N PHE A 273 3.78 4.63 -12.88
CA PHE A 273 2.72 5.16 -12.03
C PHE A 273 1.51 4.23 -12.00
N LYS A 274 0.98 4.04 -10.78
CA LYS A 274 -0.31 3.42 -10.55
C LYS A 274 -1.42 4.46 -10.64
N PHE A 275 -2.56 4.05 -11.19
CA PHE A 275 -3.76 4.88 -11.23
C PHE A 275 -4.35 4.97 -9.82
N MET A 276 -4.45 6.19 -9.28
CA MET A 276 -4.94 6.45 -7.92
C MET A 276 -6.28 7.19 -7.88
N GLY A 277 -6.76 7.71 -9.02
CA GLY A 277 -8.00 8.47 -9.11
C GLY A 277 -8.01 9.41 -10.31
N ALA A 278 -9.20 9.87 -10.68
CA ALA A 278 -9.42 10.87 -11.72
C ALA A 278 -10.65 11.71 -11.37
N ASN A 279 -10.61 13.00 -11.69
CA ASN A 279 -11.79 13.85 -11.69
C ASN A 279 -12.43 13.78 -13.08
N PHE A 280 -13.74 13.58 -13.15
CA PHE A 280 -14.48 13.48 -14.40
C PHE A 280 -15.48 14.65 -14.47
N GLU A 281 -15.33 15.50 -15.48
CA GLU A 281 -16.31 16.52 -15.80
C GLU A 281 -17.10 16.07 -17.04
N LEU A 282 -18.42 15.96 -16.89
CA LEU A 282 -19.34 15.60 -17.97
C LEU A 282 -20.07 16.86 -18.41
N SER A 283 -19.74 17.37 -19.59
CA SER A 283 -20.45 18.48 -20.22
C SER A 283 -21.23 18.01 -21.44
N LEU A 284 -22.50 18.39 -21.50
CA LEU A 284 -23.34 18.18 -22.68
C LEU A 284 -23.15 19.38 -23.61
N VAL A 285 -22.38 19.22 -24.69
CA VAL A 285 -22.14 20.28 -25.67
C VAL A 285 -22.88 20.00 -26.97
N GLY A 286 -23.59 21.02 -27.49
CA GLY A 286 -24.35 20.94 -28.75
C GLY A 286 -23.48 20.81 -30.00
N ARG A 287 -22.18 21.12 -29.90
CA ARG A 287 -21.14 20.83 -30.88
C ARG A 287 -19.88 20.52 -30.09
N LEU A 288 -19.28 19.35 -30.30
CA LEU A 288 -17.92 19.10 -29.82
C LEU A 288 -17.00 20.00 -30.64
N ASP A 289 -16.46 21.03 -30.00
CA ASP A 289 -15.35 21.77 -30.60
C ASP A 289 -14.21 20.76 -30.83
N ARG A 290 -13.87 20.59 -32.10
CA ARG A 290 -12.67 19.86 -32.51
C ARG A 290 -11.50 20.83 -32.35
N GLU A 291 -10.68 20.61 -31.34
CA GLU A 291 -9.26 20.95 -31.45
C GLU A 291 -8.60 20.11 -32.55
#